data_AF-A0A9D9CNV6-F1
#
_entry.id   AF-A0A9D9CNV6-F1
#
_cell.length_a   1.000
_cell.length_b   1.000
_cell.length_c   1.000
_cell.angle_alpha   90.00
_cell.angle_beta   90.00
_cell.angle_gamma   90.00
#
_symmetry.space_group_name_H-M   'P 1'
#
loop_
_entity.id
_entity.type
_entity.pdbx_description
1 polymer ?
#
loop_
_entity_poly.entity_id
_entity_poly.type
_entity_poly.pdbx_seq_one_letter_code
_entity_poly.pdbx_strand_id
1 'polypeptide(L)'
;NVHVNWFPISGEVVHYKYHPGKYVAAFYPKSSEKNERTTIVIRNENGTEILTRQIAGLVARRVVCYAQKGKMVEAGGPEGFIKFGSRADIFLPLDAKINVKVGDKVVGSESIIAEIK
;
A
#
# COMPACT_ATOMS: atom_id res chain seq x y z
N ASN A 1 11.76 -1.49 12.33
CA ASN A 1 10.73 -1.24 11.30
C ASN A 1 10.78 -2.35 10.28
N VAL A 2 9.82 -3.28 10.38
CA VAL A 2 9.69 -4.38 9.44
C VAL A 2 9.09 -3.80 8.15
N HIS A 3 9.79 -3.92 7.04
CA HIS A 3 9.34 -3.38 5.74
C HIS A 3 8.31 -4.25 5.04
N VAL A 4 7.56 -5.04 5.82
CA VAL A 4 6.45 -5.86 5.34
C VAL A 4 5.23 -4.97 5.24
N ASN A 5 4.42 -5.20 4.22
CA ASN A 5 3.15 -4.54 3.99
C ASN A 5 2.05 -5.59 4.00
N TRP A 6 0.87 -5.17 4.41
CA TRP A 6 -0.30 -6.02 4.56
C TRP A 6 -1.46 -5.39 3.81
N PHE A 7 -2.33 -6.23 3.26
CA PHE A 7 -3.53 -5.76 2.61
C PHE A 7 -4.42 -5.03 3.62
N PRO A 8 -4.88 -3.81 3.33
CA PRO A 8 -5.66 -3.01 4.28
C PRO A 8 -7.11 -3.51 4.41
N ILE A 9 -7.60 -4.23 3.41
CA ILE A 9 -8.98 -4.75 3.34
C ILE A 9 -8.99 -6.13 2.69
N SER A 10 -10.04 -6.91 2.98
CA SER A 10 -10.35 -8.15 2.27
C SER A 10 -11.10 -7.83 0.97
N GLY A 11 -10.86 -8.61 -0.08
CA GLY A 11 -11.56 -8.43 -1.35
C GLY A 11 -10.81 -9.01 -2.56
N GLU A 12 -11.29 -8.68 -3.74
CA GLU A 12 -10.66 -9.05 -5.01
C GLU A 12 -9.66 -7.98 -5.45
N VAL A 13 -8.47 -8.40 -5.87
CA VAL A 13 -7.52 -7.50 -6.54
C VAL A 13 -8.01 -7.22 -7.96
N VAL A 14 -8.68 -6.09 -8.18
CA VAL A 14 -9.25 -5.70 -9.49
C VAL A 14 -8.22 -5.01 -10.38
N HIS A 15 -7.15 -4.47 -9.81
CA HIS A 15 -6.03 -3.89 -10.53
C HIS A 15 -4.71 -4.22 -9.87
N TYR A 16 -3.71 -4.56 -10.68
CA TYR A 16 -2.32 -4.66 -10.27
C TYR A 16 -1.42 -4.14 -11.38
N LYS A 17 -0.49 -3.24 -11.02
CA LYS A 17 0.53 -2.76 -11.93
C LYS A 17 1.84 -2.51 -11.19
N TYR A 18 2.91 -3.08 -11.73
CA TYR A 18 4.28 -2.75 -11.34
C TYR A 18 4.80 -1.62 -12.23
N HIS A 19 5.44 -0.64 -11.59
CA HIS A 19 6.06 0.49 -12.25
C HIS A 19 7.57 0.45 -11.97
N PRO A 20 8.41 0.15 -12.99
CA PRO A 20 9.84 0.32 -12.84
C PRO A 20 10.17 1.81 -12.65
N GLY A 21 11.17 2.13 -11.84
CA GLY A 21 11.53 3.51 -11.56
C GLY A 21 12.99 3.70 -11.15
N LYS A 22 13.33 4.95 -10.83
CA LYS A 22 14.65 5.39 -10.35
C LYS A 22 14.74 5.33 -8.82
N TYR A 23 15.90 5.61 -8.26
CA TYR A 23 16.14 5.58 -6.80
C TYR A 23 16.26 7.02 -6.27
N VAL A 24 15.15 7.71 -6.05
CA VAL A 24 15.12 9.02 -5.37
C VAL A 24 14.65 8.83 -3.93
N ALA A 25 14.97 9.74 -3.00
CA ALA A 25 14.53 9.61 -1.61
C ALA A 25 13.00 9.61 -1.47
N ALA A 26 12.44 8.65 -0.72
CA ALA A 26 10.99 8.42 -0.65
C ALA A 26 10.19 9.60 -0.07
N PHE A 27 10.83 10.46 0.75
CA PHE A 27 10.22 11.65 1.32
C PHE A 27 10.16 12.85 0.36
N TYR A 28 10.79 12.78 -0.82
CA TYR A 28 10.67 13.85 -1.83
C TYR A 28 9.28 13.83 -2.49
N PRO A 29 8.63 14.99 -2.74
CA PRO A 29 7.27 15.06 -3.28
C PRO A 29 7.04 14.33 -4.62
N LYS A 30 8.09 14.18 -5.44
CA LYS A 30 8.02 13.52 -6.76
C LYS A 30 8.49 12.05 -6.74
N SER A 31 8.78 11.48 -5.58
CA SER A 31 9.21 10.08 -5.45
C SER A 31 8.11 9.12 -5.91
N SER A 32 6.85 9.43 -5.63
CA SER A 32 5.67 8.65 -6.01
C SER A 32 5.50 8.49 -7.52
N GLU A 33 6.07 9.37 -8.34
CA GLU A 33 6.01 9.30 -9.81
C GLU A 33 7.22 8.61 -10.42
N LYS A 34 8.41 8.86 -9.84
CA LYS A 34 9.70 8.51 -10.42
C LYS A 34 10.30 7.21 -9.88
N ASN A 35 9.92 6.80 -8.67
CA ASN A 35 10.50 5.62 -8.04
C ASN A 35 9.78 4.33 -8.41
N GLU A 36 10.49 3.23 -8.26
CA GLU A 36 9.92 1.89 -8.35
C GLU A 36 8.75 1.77 -7.38
N ARG A 37 7.58 1.38 -7.91
CA ARG A 37 6.37 1.24 -7.11
C ARG A 37 5.44 0.16 -7.64
N THR A 38 4.53 -0.27 -6.78
CA THR A 38 3.33 -1.01 -7.17
C THR A 38 2.11 -0.10 -7.08
N THR A 39 1.07 -0.46 -7.82
CA THR A 39 -0.27 0.10 -7.68
C THR A 39 -1.25 -1.05 -7.71
N ILE A 40 -2.04 -1.15 -6.65
CA ILE A 40 -2.99 -2.24 -6.42
C ILE A 40 -4.33 -1.60 -6.11
N VAL A 41 -5.40 -2.13 -6.68
CA VAL A 41 -6.77 -1.78 -6.27
C VAL A 41 -7.44 -3.05 -5.79
N ILE A 42 -7.97 -2.99 -4.56
CA ILE A 42 -8.73 -4.06 -3.94
C ILE A 42 -10.18 -3.60 -3.87
N ARG A 43 -11.09 -4.44 -4.34
CA ARG A 43 -12.54 -4.22 -4.25
C ARG A 43 -13.10 -5.16 -3.19
N ASN A 44 -13.72 -4.60 -2.15
CA ASN A 44 -14.40 -5.40 -1.13
C ASN A 44 -15.74 -5.95 -1.66
N GLU A 45 -16.41 -6.79 -0.86
CA GLU A 45 -17.70 -7.40 -1.21
C GLU A 45 -18.81 -6.37 -1.42
N ASN A 46 -18.75 -5.22 -0.75
CA ASN A 46 -19.70 -4.12 -0.88
C ASN A 46 -19.43 -3.23 -2.12
N GLY A 47 -18.41 -3.56 -2.92
CA GLY A 47 -18.02 -2.81 -4.12
C GLY A 47 -17.10 -1.61 -3.87
N THR A 48 -16.75 -1.31 -2.61
CA THR A 48 -15.82 -0.24 -2.25
C THR A 48 -14.40 -0.60 -2.71
N GLU A 49 -13.73 0.35 -3.38
CA GLU A 49 -12.37 0.18 -3.89
C GLU A 49 -11.35 0.98 -3.07
N ILE A 50 -10.25 0.31 -2.69
CA ILE A 50 -9.09 0.92 -2.03
C ILE A 50 -7.88 0.76 -2.92
N LEU A 51 -7.12 1.84 -3.12
CA LEU A 51 -5.85 1.79 -3.84
C LEU A 51 -4.69 1.82 -2.85
N THR A 52 -3.74 0.90 -3.01
CA THR A 52 -2.47 0.90 -2.27
C THR A 52 -1.28 1.06 -3.21
N ARG A 53 -0.22 1.68 -2.70
CA ARG A 53 1.09 1.73 -3.37
C ARG A 53 2.20 1.41 -2.40
N GLN A 54 3.05 0.47 -2.78
CA GLN A 54 4.35 0.28 -2.18
C GLN A 54 5.36 1.09 -2.99
N ILE A 55 6.08 2.01 -2.35
CA ILE A 55 7.03 2.92 -3.03
C ILE A 55 8.43 2.69 -2.44
N ALA A 56 9.36 2.25 -3.30
CA ALA A 56 10.76 2.11 -2.93
C ALA A 56 11.41 3.49 -2.71
N GLY A 57 12.25 3.60 -1.68
CA GLY A 57 13.08 4.79 -1.41
C GLY A 57 14.48 4.76 -2.03
N LEU A 58 15.33 5.71 -1.61
CA LEU A 58 16.69 5.96 -2.15
C LEU A 58 17.60 4.73 -2.12
N VAL A 59 17.55 3.97 -1.02
CA VAL A 59 18.39 2.80 -0.77
C VAL A 59 17.65 1.51 -1.16
N ALA A 60 16.34 1.59 -1.36
CA ALA A 60 15.50 0.44 -1.62
C ALA A 60 15.59 0.02 -3.08
N ARG A 61 16.03 -1.22 -3.30
CA ARG A 61 16.33 -1.72 -4.65
C ARG A 61 15.24 -2.60 -5.24
N ARG A 62 14.20 -2.95 -4.48
CA ARG A 62 13.16 -3.86 -4.95
C ARG A 62 11.89 -3.79 -4.10
N VAL A 63 10.76 -3.64 -4.78
CA VAL A 63 9.43 -3.96 -4.24
C VAL A 63 9.12 -5.42 -4.56
N VAL A 64 8.77 -6.19 -3.54
CA VAL A 64 8.19 -7.53 -3.69
C VAL A 64 6.72 -7.43 -3.33
N CYS A 65 5.84 -7.82 -4.25
CA CYS A 65 4.40 -7.76 -4.07
C CYS A 65 3.78 -9.07 -4.51
N TYR A 66 2.84 -9.58 -3.70
CA TYR A 66 2.16 -10.87 -3.91
C TYR A 66 0.77 -10.71 -4.54
N ALA A 67 0.33 -9.47 -4.80
CA ALA A 67 -0.94 -9.20 -5.45
C ALA A 67 -0.93 -9.67 -6.91
N GLN A 68 -2.06 -10.23 -7.32
CA GLN A 68 -2.31 -10.66 -8.69
C GLN A 68 -3.75 -10.30 -9.03
N LYS A 69 -3.99 -9.76 -10.23
CA LYS A 69 -5.34 -9.41 -10.65
C LYS A 69 -6.25 -10.66 -10.64
N GLY A 70 -7.46 -10.52 -10.08
CA GLY A 70 -8.44 -11.60 -9.93
C GLY A 70 -8.26 -12.46 -8.68
N LYS A 71 -7.22 -12.21 -7.87
CA LYS A 71 -6.97 -12.97 -6.64
C LYS A 71 -7.76 -12.37 -5.47
N MET A 72 -8.36 -13.24 -4.66
CA MET A 72 -8.93 -12.89 -3.36
C MET A 72 -7.82 -12.73 -2.32
N VAL A 73 -7.90 -11.65 -1.54
CA VAL A 73 -6.98 -11.33 -0.45
C VAL A 73 -7.74 -11.04 0.83
N GLU A 74 -7.08 -11.23 1.96
CA GLU A 74 -7.64 -10.98 3.29
C GLU A 74 -6.96 -9.77 3.94
N ALA A 75 -7.73 -8.96 4.65
CA ALA A 75 -7.22 -7.88 5.48
C ALA A 75 -6.19 -8.42 6.49
N GLY A 76 -5.05 -7.75 6.63
CA GLY A 76 -3.95 -8.24 7.46
C GLY A 76 -3.17 -9.41 6.85
N GLY A 77 -3.53 -9.88 5.66
CA GLY A 77 -2.73 -10.81 4.87
C GLY A 77 -1.50 -10.13 4.26
N PRO A 78 -0.42 -10.86 3.94
CA PRO A 78 0.81 -10.27 3.42
C PRO A 78 0.61 -9.73 1.99
N GLU A 79 0.76 -8.42 1.82
CA GLU A 79 0.78 -7.74 0.51
C GLU A 79 2.15 -7.92 -0.15
N GLY A 80 3.20 -7.87 0.65
CA GLY A 80 4.57 -7.93 0.17
C GLY A 80 5.55 -7.23 1.11
N PHE A 81 6.69 -6.81 0.59
CA PHE A 81 7.67 -6.06 1.35
C PHE A 81 8.58 -5.24 0.44
N ILE A 82 9.16 -4.18 0.99
CA ILE A 82 10.11 -3.32 0.30
C ILE A 82 11.49 -3.50 0.94
N LYS A 83 12.51 -3.84 0.15
CA LYS A 83 13.86 -4.03 0.72
C LYS A 83 14.50 -2.66 1.02
N PHE A 84 14.83 -2.36 2.29
CA PHE A 84 15.64 -1.20 2.74
C PHE A 84 15.03 0.20 2.52
N GLY A 85 13.93 0.51 3.22
CA GLY A 85 13.33 1.84 3.25
C GLY A 85 12.07 1.91 2.39
N SER A 86 10.95 2.27 3.00
CA SER A 86 9.65 2.05 2.40
C SER A 86 8.69 3.18 2.75
N ARG A 87 7.95 3.65 1.75
CA ARG A 87 6.71 4.41 1.94
C ARG A 87 5.56 3.57 1.40
N ALA A 88 4.45 3.55 2.12
CA ALA A 88 3.19 3.00 1.64
C ALA A 88 2.17 4.14 1.54
N ASP A 89 1.48 4.23 0.41
CA ASP A 89 0.33 5.13 0.26
C ASP A 89 -0.95 4.30 0.22
N ILE A 90 -1.99 4.77 0.91
CA ILE A 90 -3.33 4.17 0.92
C ILE A 90 -4.31 5.28 0.55
N PHE A 91 -5.09 5.05 -0.49
CA PHE A 91 -6.10 5.98 -0.99
C PHE A 91 -7.46 5.44 -0.61
N LEU A 92 -8.20 6.26 0.13
CA LEU A 92 -9.47 5.89 0.74
C LEU A 92 -10.62 6.64 0.05
N PRO A 93 -11.86 6.11 0.10
CA PRO A 93 -13.07 6.83 -0.27
C PRO A 93 -13.19 8.14 0.52
N LEU A 94 -13.85 9.13 -0.09
CA LEU A 94 -14.03 10.44 0.52
C LEU A 94 -14.87 10.41 1.80
N ASP A 95 -15.70 9.37 1.97
CA ASP A 95 -16.55 9.17 3.15
C ASP A 95 -15.96 8.19 4.17
N ALA A 96 -14.70 7.78 3.99
CA ALA A 96 -13.98 6.97 4.96
C ALA A 96 -13.73 7.76 6.26
N LYS A 97 -13.92 7.12 7.41
CA LYS A 97 -13.63 7.69 8.72
C LYS A 97 -12.17 7.41 9.06
N ILE A 98 -11.35 8.45 9.18
CA ILE A 98 -9.93 8.33 9.51
C ILE A 98 -9.74 8.19 11.02
N ASN A 99 -8.97 7.18 11.44
CA ASN A 99 -8.74 6.84 12.85
C ASN A 99 -7.33 7.23 13.35
N VAL A 100 -6.49 7.81 12.49
CA VAL A 100 -5.10 8.20 12.81
C VAL A 100 -4.83 9.67 12.47
N LYS A 101 -3.81 10.25 13.08
CA LYS A 101 -3.34 11.63 12.87
C LYS A 101 -1.90 11.65 12.37
N VAL A 102 -1.52 12.78 11.78
CA VAL A 102 -0.13 13.01 11.37
C VAL A 102 0.79 12.95 12.59
N GLY A 103 1.81 12.09 12.52
CA GLY A 103 2.76 11.87 13.61
C GLY A 103 2.48 10.62 14.45
N ASP A 104 1.31 10.00 14.30
CA ASP A 104 0.99 8.75 15.00
C ASP A 104 1.91 7.62 14.53
N LYS A 105 2.34 6.80 15.50
CA LYS A 105 3.04 5.54 15.21
C LYS A 105 2.01 4.45 14.96
N VAL A 106 2.07 3.83 13.79
CA VAL A 106 1.22 2.70 13.41
C VAL A 106 2.01 1.40 13.42
N VAL A 107 1.34 0.31 13.76
CA VAL A 107 1.84 -1.07 13.71
C VAL A 107 1.10 -1.81 12.59
N GLY A 108 1.87 -2.43 11.70
CA GLY A 108 1.30 -3.13 10.55
C GLY A 108 0.47 -4.35 10.97
N SER A 109 -0.63 -4.59 10.26
CA SER A 109 -1.63 -5.62 10.59
C SER A 109 -2.38 -5.46 11.93
N GLU A 110 -2.11 -4.41 12.70
CA GLU A 110 -2.72 -4.18 14.02
C GLU A 110 -3.45 -2.83 14.11
N SER A 111 -2.81 -1.76 13.65
CA SER A 111 -3.37 -0.41 13.73
C SER A 111 -4.44 -0.18 12.66
N ILE A 112 -5.65 0.17 13.09
CA ILE A 112 -6.74 0.56 12.21
C ILE A 112 -6.53 2.01 11.79
N ILE A 113 -6.21 2.25 10.52
CA ILE A 113 -5.97 3.60 9.99
C ILE A 113 -7.26 4.32 9.59
N ALA A 114 -8.28 3.57 9.17
CA ALA A 114 -9.56 4.09 8.73
C ALA A 114 -10.63 3.00 8.74
N GLU A 115 -11.89 3.43 8.83
CA GLU A 115 -13.08 2.61 8.63
C GLU A 115 -13.75 3.03 7.30
N ILE A 116 -14.13 2.04 6.51
CA ILE A 116 -14.89 2.21 5.25
C ILE A 116 -16.27 1.59 5.41
N LYS A 117 -17.27 2.09 4.68
CA LYS A 117 -18.64 1.55 4.70
C LYS A 117 -18.77 0.29 3.83
#